data_AF-A0A158AWS0-F1
#
_entry.id   AF-A0A158AWS0-F1
#
_cell.length_a   1.000
_cell.length_b   1.000
_cell.length_c   1.000
_cell.angle_alpha   90.00
_cell.angle_beta   90.00
_cell.angle_gamma   90.00
#
_symmetry.space_group_name_H-M   'P 1'
#
loop_
_entity.id
_entity.type
_entity.pdbx_description
1 polymer ?
#
loop_
_entity_poly.entity_id
_entity_poly.type
_entity_poly.pdbx_seq_one_letter_code
_entity_poly.pdbx_strand_id
1 'polypeptide(L)'
;MFKAMLLDRQEDRSTARIAGLEDSQLPDGEVTVRIAFSTLNYKDALAITGKGPVVCKFPMVPGIDFAGTVGTAGYTAMLCVQAIAVHGVKPGGGDVLVTGANGGVGGVATALLAKRGYRVVASTGRMNGAYHDVAS
;
A
#
# COMPACT_ATOMS: atom_id res chain seq x y z
N MET A 1 5.24 3.47 17.12
CA MET A 1 4.29 4.55 17.45
C MET A 1 4.63 5.79 16.63
N PHE A 2 3.64 6.35 15.92
CA PHE A 2 3.78 7.54 15.07
C PHE A 2 2.59 8.48 15.29
N LYS A 3 2.69 9.74 14.85
CA LYS A 3 1.58 10.71 14.96
C LYS A 3 0.78 10.74 13.67
N ALA A 4 -0.54 10.82 13.79
CA ALA A 4 -1.45 11.00 12.66
C ALA A 4 -2.64 11.88 13.06
N MET A 5 -3.28 12.51 12.08
CA MET A 5 -4.60 13.08 12.28
C MET A 5 -5.62 11.95 12.26
N LEU A 6 -6.42 11.83 13.32
CA LEU A 6 -7.43 10.79 13.48
C LEU A 6 -8.81 11.44 13.49
N LEU A 7 -9.65 11.00 12.57
CA LEU A 7 -11.07 11.28 12.54
C LEU A 7 -11.81 10.21 13.33
N ASP A 8 -12.67 10.65 14.23
CA ASP A 8 -13.46 9.81 15.12
C ASP A 8 -14.90 10.32 15.18
N ARG A 9 -15.84 9.50 15.64
CA ARG A 9 -17.25 9.89 15.76
C ARG A 9 -17.72 9.77 17.21
N GLN A 10 -18.13 10.90 17.78
CA GLN A 10 -18.72 10.98 19.12
C GLN A 10 -20.06 11.69 19.04
N GLU A 11 -21.11 11.13 19.66
CA GLU A 11 -22.44 11.76 19.76
C GLU A 11 -22.94 12.32 18.42
N ASP A 12 -22.79 11.53 17.35
CA ASP A 12 -23.17 11.86 15.97
C ASP A 12 -22.39 13.03 15.31
N ARG A 13 -21.30 13.48 15.94
CA ARG A 13 -20.38 14.49 15.39
C ARG A 13 -19.04 13.87 15.03
N SER A 14 -18.53 14.24 13.85
CA SER A 14 -17.15 13.96 13.47
C SER A 14 -16.21 14.86 14.28
N THR A 15 -15.13 14.28 14.79
CA THR A 15 -14.07 14.99 15.53
C THR A 15 -12.72 14.67 14.88
N ALA A 16 -11.82 15.66 14.82
CA ALA A 16 -10.48 15.50 14.29
C ALA A 16 -9.44 15.85 15.38
N ARG A 17 -8.47 14.97 15.61
CA ARG A 17 -7.40 15.17 16.60
C ARG A 17 -6.07 14.62 16.12
N ILE A 18 -4.95 15.18 16.58
CA ILE A 18 -3.66 14.51 16.43
C ILE A 18 -3.56 13.43 17.50
N ALA A 19 -3.36 12.18 17.09
CA ALA A 19 -3.23 11.03 17.96
C ALA A 19 -1.92 10.28 17.68
N GLY A 20 -1.40 9.59 18.70
CA GLY A 20 -0.36 8.60 18.52
C GLY A 20 -0.98 7.25 18.16
N LEU A 21 -0.47 6.61 17.11
CA LEU A 21 -0.92 5.31 16.62
C LEU A 21 0.23 4.32 16.58
N GLU A 22 -0.09 3.04 16.68
CA GLU A 22 0.81 1.92 16.47
C GLU A 22 0.68 1.36 15.05
N ASP A 23 1.74 0.71 14.58
CA ASP A 23 1.79 0.10 13.24
C ASP A 23 0.72 -1.01 13.09
N SER A 24 0.34 -1.67 14.18
CA SER A 24 -0.75 -2.65 14.26
C SER A 24 -2.14 -2.07 13.98
N GLN A 25 -2.29 -0.74 14.03
CA GLN A 25 -3.54 -0.04 13.74
C GLN A 25 -3.62 0.43 12.29
N LEU A 26 -2.55 0.25 11.49
CA LEU A 26 -2.60 0.51 10.06
C LEU A 26 -3.47 -0.53 9.37
N PRO A 27 -4.16 -0.17 8.28
CA PRO A 27 -4.84 -1.16 7.46
C PRO A 27 -3.83 -2.13 6.83
N ASP A 28 -4.31 -3.33 6.51
CA ASP A 28 -3.53 -4.28 5.71
C ASP A 28 -3.15 -3.64 4.36
N GLY A 29 -1.90 -3.83 3.95
CA GLY A 29 -1.38 -3.28 2.71
C GLY A 29 -0.04 -3.92 2.33
N GLU A 30 0.32 -3.83 1.05
CA GLU A 30 1.53 -4.46 0.53
C GLU A 30 2.79 -3.62 0.78
N VAL A 31 2.63 -2.31 0.96
CA VAL A 31 3.74 -1.36 1.10
C VAL A 31 3.47 -0.38 2.24
N THR A 32 4.36 -0.38 3.22
CA THR A 32 4.41 0.67 4.25
C THR A 32 5.26 1.84 3.75
N VAL A 33 4.70 3.05 3.82
CA VAL A 33 5.38 4.29 3.40
C VAL A 33 5.60 5.17 4.63
N ARG A 34 6.85 5.61 4.83
CA ARG A 34 7.16 6.66 5.80
C ARG A 34 6.86 8.02 5.17
N ILE A 35 5.69 8.57 5.51
CA ILE A 35 5.21 9.85 4.96
C ILE A 35 6.13 11.00 5.39
N ALA A 36 6.52 11.84 4.44
CA ALA A 36 7.31 13.06 4.66
C ALA A 36 6.47 14.33 4.39
N PHE A 37 5.59 14.26 3.38
CA PHE A 37 4.72 15.36 2.99
C PHE A 37 3.32 14.84 2.66
N SER A 38 2.35 15.74 2.76
CA SER A 38 0.99 15.57 2.29
C SER A 38 0.50 16.94 1.83
N THR A 39 -0.74 17.03 1.36
CA THR A 39 -1.39 18.28 0.97
C THR A 39 -2.79 18.35 1.58
N LEU A 40 -3.44 19.50 1.49
CA LEU A 40 -4.80 19.71 1.95
C LEU A 40 -5.68 20.05 0.76
N ASN A 41 -6.53 19.11 0.35
CA ASN A 41 -7.52 19.32 -0.70
C ASN A 41 -8.89 19.64 -0.10
N TYR A 42 -9.81 20.11 -0.94
CA TYR A 42 -11.20 20.35 -0.55
C TYR A 42 -11.86 19.13 0.09
N LYS A 43 -11.61 17.92 -0.46
CA LYS A 43 -12.14 16.66 0.09
C LYS A 43 -11.58 16.35 1.48
N ASP A 44 -10.31 16.65 1.73
CA ASP A 44 -9.70 16.48 3.05
C ASP A 44 -10.35 17.43 4.06
N ALA A 45 -10.58 18.69 3.67
CA ALA A 45 -11.28 19.66 4.52
C ALA A 45 -12.72 19.22 4.85
N LEU A 46 -13.47 18.68 3.87
CA LEU A 46 -14.81 18.13 4.11
C LEU A 46 -14.76 16.95 5.10
N ALA A 47 -13.80 16.05 4.95
CA ALA A 47 -13.61 14.92 5.86
C ALA A 47 -13.27 15.39 7.29
N ILE A 48 -12.28 16.29 7.43
CA ILE A 48 -11.80 16.81 8.71
C ILE A 48 -12.89 17.60 9.44
N THR A 49 -13.68 18.40 8.72
CA THR A 49 -14.75 19.21 9.30
C THR A 49 -16.07 18.44 9.48
N GLY A 50 -16.16 17.20 8.98
CA GLY A 50 -17.38 16.40 8.99
C GLY A 50 -18.49 16.96 8.10
N LYS A 51 -18.16 17.85 7.14
CA LYS A 51 -19.14 18.47 6.24
C LYS A 51 -19.23 17.66 4.95
N GLY A 52 -20.10 16.66 4.93
CA GLY A 52 -20.43 15.89 3.72
C GLY A 52 -19.97 14.42 3.77
N PRO A 53 -20.47 13.58 2.84
CA PRO A 53 -20.31 12.12 2.89
C PRO A 53 -18.96 11.66 2.33
N VAL A 54 -17.84 12.26 2.80
CA VAL A 54 -16.49 11.85 2.38
C VAL A 54 -15.99 10.66 3.21
N VAL A 55 -16.29 10.64 4.51
CA VAL A 55 -15.83 9.59 5.43
C VAL A 55 -16.86 8.48 5.50
N CYS A 56 -16.50 7.29 4.98
CA CYS A 56 -17.38 6.13 4.98
C CYS A 56 -17.21 5.24 6.23
N LYS A 57 -16.06 5.30 6.90
CA LYS A 57 -15.74 4.46 8.06
C LYS A 57 -14.97 5.27 9.09
N PHE A 58 -15.32 5.09 10.36
CA PHE A 58 -14.59 5.63 11.50
C PHE A 58 -14.01 4.48 12.34
N PRO A 59 -12.88 4.66 13.03
CA PRO A 59 -11.97 5.81 12.92
C PRO A 59 -11.19 5.81 11.58
N MET A 60 -10.70 6.97 11.16
CA MET A 60 -9.98 7.13 9.88
C MET A 60 -8.85 8.16 9.96
N VAL A 61 -7.72 7.89 9.33
CA VAL A 61 -6.69 8.92 9.05
C VAL A 61 -7.02 9.57 7.70
N PRO A 62 -7.28 10.90 7.64
CA PRO A 62 -7.60 11.59 6.40
C PRO A 62 -6.33 11.93 5.61
N GLY A 63 -6.50 12.38 4.36
CA GLY A 63 -5.41 12.74 3.45
C GLY A 63 -5.41 11.85 2.21
N ILE A 64 -5.88 12.38 1.09
CA ILE A 64 -5.90 11.63 -0.18
C ILE A 64 -4.53 11.56 -0.86
N ASP A 65 -3.61 12.45 -0.51
CA ASP A 65 -2.29 12.58 -1.12
C ASP A 65 -1.18 12.44 -0.07
N PHE A 66 -0.09 11.77 -0.42
CA PHE A 66 1.13 11.73 0.36
C PHE A 66 2.37 11.61 -0.52
N ALA A 67 3.50 12.07 -0.02
CA ALA A 67 4.83 11.78 -0.56
C ALA A 67 5.74 11.34 0.59
N GLY A 68 6.52 10.29 0.36
CA GLY A 68 7.31 9.67 1.41
C GLY A 68 8.28 8.63 0.89
N THR A 69 8.91 7.93 1.83
CA THR A 69 9.91 6.91 1.53
C THR A 69 9.33 5.52 1.71
N VAL A 70 9.45 4.69 0.68
CA VAL A 70 9.27 3.24 0.80
C VAL A 70 10.55 2.64 1.38
N GLY A 71 10.44 1.63 2.24
CA GLY A 71 11.63 0.88 2.69
C GLY A 71 12.44 0.34 1.50
N THR A 72 13.74 0.11 1.69
CA THR A 72 14.67 -0.31 0.60
C THR A 72 14.12 -1.48 -0.22
N ALA A 73 13.52 -2.46 0.45
CA ALA A 73 12.96 -3.63 -0.22
C ALA A 73 11.83 -3.27 -1.21
N GLY A 74 10.90 -2.41 -0.81
CA GLY A 74 9.80 -2.00 -1.67
C GLY A 74 10.24 -1.03 -2.77
N TYR A 75 11.22 -0.17 -2.51
CA TYR A 75 11.82 0.70 -3.54
C TYR A 75 12.53 -0.14 -4.61
N THR A 76 13.36 -1.10 -4.20
CA THR A 76 14.03 -2.03 -5.12
C THR A 76 12.99 -2.83 -5.92
N ALA A 77 11.94 -3.35 -5.27
CA ALA A 77 10.87 -4.07 -5.96
C ALA A 77 10.20 -3.20 -7.03
N MET A 78 9.89 -1.94 -6.71
CA MET A 78 9.26 -1.00 -7.64
C MET A 78 10.16 -0.70 -8.84
N LEU A 79 11.47 -0.53 -8.64
CA LEU A 79 12.43 -0.37 -9.73
C LEU A 79 12.47 -1.61 -10.64
N CYS A 80 12.47 -2.83 -10.08
CA CYS A 80 12.42 -4.06 -10.86
C CYS A 80 11.15 -4.14 -11.73
N VAL A 81 9.98 -3.84 -11.14
CA VAL A 81 8.70 -3.86 -11.87
C VAL A 81 8.65 -2.76 -12.94
N GLN A 82 9.19 -1.58 -12.64
CA GLN A 82 9.28 -0.49 -13.61
C GLN A 82 10.17 -0.86 -14.79
N ALA A 83 11.32 -1.51 -14.55
CA ALA A 83 12.21 -1.96 -15.62
C ALA A 83 11.50 -2.92 -16.58
N ILE A 84 10.73 -3.88 -16.06
CA ILE A 84 9.91 -4.81 -16.88
C ILE A 84 8.97 -4.04 -17.82
N ALA A 85 8.27 -3.03 -17.29
CA ALA A 85 7.35 -2.21 -18.07
C ALA A 85 8.06 -1.32 -19.11
N VAL A 86 9.18 -0.68 -18.72
CA VAL A 86 9.98 0.19 -19.60
C VAL A 86 10.58 -0.60 -20.76
N HIS A 87 10.97 -1.85 -20.54
CA HIS A 87 11.46 -2.75 -21.59
C HIS A 87 10.34 -3.42 -22.41
N GLY A 88 9.08 -3.00 -22.23
CA GLY A 88 7.98 -3.38 -23.10
C GLY A 88 7.40 -4.78 -22.87
N VAL A 89 7.77 -5.45 -21.77
CA VAL A 89 7.11 -6.70 -21.37
C VAL A 89 5.68 -6.36 -20.97
N LYS A 90 4.69 -7.05 -21.55
CA LYS A 90 3.27 -6.80 -21.31
C LYS A 90 2.63 -7.99 -20.58
N PRO A 91 1.56 -7.76 -19.80
CA PRO A 91 0.67 -8.83 -19.37
C PRO A 91 0.25 -9.71 -20.56
N GLY A 92 0.27 -11.03 -20.37
CA GLY A 92 -0.01 -12.02 -21.43
C GLY A 92 1.17 -12.34 -22.35
N GLY A 93 2.31 -11.67 -22.22
CA GLY A 93 3.53 -11.94 -22.99
C GLY A 93 4.37 -13.13 -22.51
N GLY A 94 3.86 -13.90 -21.55
CA GLY A 94 4.58 -14.99 -20.88
C GLY A 94 4.67 -14.80 -19.37
N ASP A 95 5.29 -15.77 -18.71
CA ASP A 95 5.46 -15.80 -17.26
C ASP A 95 6.61 -14.90 -16.80
N VAL A 96 6.42 -14.19 -15.69
CA VAL A 96 7.47 -13.42 -15.00
C VAL A 96 7.96 -14.21 -13.79
N LEU A 97 9.22 -14.67 -13.83
CA LEU A 97 9.84 -15.36 -12.71
C LEU A 97 10.29 -14.34 -11.64
N VAL A 98 9.89 -14.57 -10.39
CA VAL A 98 10.39 -13.84 -9.21
C VAL A 98 11.13 -14.81 -8.31
N THR A 99 12.46 -14.65 -8.21
CA THR A 99 13.29 -15.43 -7.30
C THR A 99 13.33 -14.81 -5.91
N GLY A 100 13.44 -15.64 -4.87
CA GLY A 100 13.42 -15.16 -3.49
C GLY A 100 12.07 -14.53 -3.12
N ALA A 101 10.97 -15.10 -3.63
CA ALA A 101 9.63 -14.52 -3.53
C ALA A 101 9.13 -14.34 -2.08
N ASN A 102 9.64 -15.11 -1.11
CA ASN A 102 9.33 -14.92 0.32
C ASN A 102 10.21 -13.87 1.02
N GLY A 103 11.13 -13.23 0.29
CA GLY A 103 11.97 -12.15 0.81
C GLY A 103 11.27 -10.79 0.70
N GLY A 104 11.87 -9.76 1.32
CA GLY A 104 11.28 -8.42 1.32
C GLY A 104 11.07 -7.82 -0.09
N VAL A 105 12.05 -7.97 -0.98
CA VAL A 105 11.94 -7.47 -2.37
C VAL A 105 11.01 -8.37 -3.20
N GLY A 106 11.24 -9.68 -3.15
CA GLY A 106 10.51 -10.65 -3.96
C GLY A 106 9.01 -10.68 -3.66
N GLY A 107 8.63 -10.55 -2.39
CA GLY A 107 7.22 -10.53 -1.98
C GLY A 107 6.50 -9.30 -2.53
N VAL A 108 7.08 -8.11 -2.36
CA VAL A 108 6.52 -6.86 -2.89
C VAL A 108 6.49 -6.89 -4.43
N ALA A 109 7.54 -7.37 -5.09
CA ALA A 109 7.58 -7.48 -6.55
C ALA A 109 6.48 -8.42 -7.08
N THR A 110 6.28 -9.57 -6.43
CA THR A 110 5.23 -10.54 -6.77
C THR A 110 3.85 -9.89 -6.69
N ALA A 111 3.55 -9.22 -5.58
CA ALA A 111 2.25 -8.54 -5.39
C ALA A 111 2.03 -7.42 -6.43
N LEU A 112 3.05 -6.59 -6.70
CA LEU A 112 2.95 -5.48 -7.66
C LEU A 112 2.79 -5.94 -9.11
N LEU A 113 3.39 -7.07 -9.49
CA LEU A 113 3.26 -7.68 -10.82
C LEU A 113 1.89 -8.34 -10.99
N ALA A 114 1.45 -9.13 -10.01
CA ALA A 114 0.12 -9.76 -10.03
C ALA A 114 -0.99 -8.71 -10.15
N LYS A 115 -0.93 -7.63 -9.35
CA LYS A 115 -1.88 -6.51 -9.41
C LYS A 115 -1.91 -5.79 -10.76
N ARG A 116 -0.83 -5.86 -11.55
CA ARG A 116 -0.73 -5.30 -12.91
C ARG A 116 -1.12 -6.31 -14.00
N GLY A 117 -1.58 -7.50 -13.63
CA GLY A 117 -2.06 -8.53 -14.56
C GLY A 117 -0.97 -9.44 -15.13
N TYR A 118 0.27 -9.38 -14.62
CA TYR A 118 1.30 -10.33 -15.03
C TYR A 118 1.06 -11.69 -14.37
N ARG A 119 1.28 -12.77 -15.11
CA ARG A 119 1.37 -14.11 -14.54
C ARG A 119 2.75 -14.28 -13.91
N VAL A 120 2.79 -14.42 -12.58
CA VAL A 120 4.04 -14.47 -11.81
C VAL A 120 4.33 -15.91 -11.38
N VAL A 121 5.54 -16.39 -11.67
CA VAL A 121 6.06 -17.65 -11.16
C VAL A 121 6.99 -17.33 -9.99
N ALA A 122 6.59 -17.70 -8.78
CA ALA A 122 7.35 -17.43 -7.56
C ALA A 122 8.31 -18.58 -7.24
N SER A 123 9.61 -18.28 -7.14
CA SER A 123 10.64 -19.23 -6.69
C SER A 123 11.14 -18.85 -5.29
N THR A 124 11.10 -19.81 -4.36
CA THR A 124 11.46 -19.61 -2.95
C THR A 124 12.21 -20.82 -2.39
N GLY A 125 13.19 -20.57 -1.52
CA GLY A 125 13.96 -21.60 -0.81
C GLY A 125 13.37 -22.03 0.53
N ARG A 126 12.27 -21.41 1.00
CA ARG A 126 11.59 -21.76 2.26
C ARG A 126 10.29 -22.51 1.95
N MET A 127 10.21 -23.78 2.35
CA MET A 127 9.05 -24.65 2.14
C MET A 127 7.99 -24.53 3.25
N ASN A 128 7.57 -23.32 3.59
CA ASN A 128 6.39 -23.12 4.43
C ASN A 128 5.40 -22.22 3.69
N GLY A 129 4.37 -22.84 3.10
CA GLY A 129 3.25 -22.18 2.43
C GLY A 129 3.31 -22.24 0.91
N ALA A 130 2.50 -23.16 0.35
CA ALA A 130 2.01 -23.33 -1.02
C ALA A 130 2.66 -22.54 -2.19
N TYR A 131 2.94 -23.27 -3.28
CA TYR A 131 2.78 -22.71 -4.63
C TYR A 131 1.38 -22.09 -4.72
N HIS A 132 1.29 -20.77 -4.59
CA HIS A 132 0.10 -20.04 -5.00
C HIS A 132 0.35 -19.62 -6.45
N ASP A 133 -0.31 -20.29 -7.39
CA ASP A 133 -0.58 -19.66 -8.68
C ASP A 133 -1.44 -18.44 -8.33
N VAL A 134 -0.84 -17.23 -8.33
CA VAL A 134 -1.51 -15.99 -7.93
C VAL A 134 -2.49 -15.50 -9.02
N ALA A 135 -2.90 -16.40 -9.91
CA ALA A 135 -3.80 -16.17 -11.03
C ALA A 135 -5.13 -16.90 -10.81
N SER A 136 -5.99 -16.33 -9.96
CA SER A 136 -7.44 -16.51 -10.01
C SER A 136 -8.12 -15.33 -9.35
#